data_AF-A0A2V9LEA0-F1
#
_entry.id   AF-A0A2V9LEA0-F1
#
_cell.length_a   1.000
_cell.length_b   1.000
_cell.length_c   1.000
_cell.angle_alpha   90.00
_cell.angle_beta   90.00
_cell.angle_gamma   90.00
#
_symmetry.space_group_name_H-M   'P 1'
#
loop_
_entity.id
_entity.type
_entity.pdbx_description
1 polymer ?
#
loop_
_entity_poly.entity_id
_entity_poly.type
_entity_poly.pdbx_seq_one_letter_code
_entity_poly.pdbx_strand_id
1 'polypeptide(L)'
;MRGDRVRYYSVERSDWEEIPLSVVDFGATKRGQEEEKSAESKELEQARELDKERFERLADTGFEIAPGFHLPKEEGVFAFDGMRVIRMVQSSGEVVTDKKRRALSMALPGPLLKNRALVVLPGAKAAVRISAVQPTFYVQSADGWGARAALIPVKSGKESRVLEKIQSGLGAGKSGELRAALATEREQIASGLFKLKPAQPLALGEYALAELIQEKLNLDVWDFGIDGAPKAAKPPEVGDRPVPLSEHAPGDVPDQPKPSRAPRPQPLPPGPPPNER
;
A
#
# COMPACT_ATOMS: atom_id res chain seq x y z
N MET A 1 -10.41 -28.57 -60.88
CA MET A 1 -8.97 -28.62 -60.53
C MET A 1 -8.16 -28.04 -61.68
N ARG A 2 -7.58 -26.85 -61.49
CA ARG A 2 -6.34 -26.41 -62.17
C ARG A 2 -5.48 -25.83 -61.04
N GLY A 3 -5.15 -26.71 -60.10
CA GLY A 3 -4.87 -26.35 -58.71
C GLY A 3 -3.50 -26.81 -58.29
N ASP A 4 -2.46 -26.07 -58.71
CA ASP A 4 -1.08 -26.40 -58.37
C ASP A 4 -0.20 -25.15 -58.16
N ARG A 5 -0.81 -24.00 -57.80
CA ARG A 5 -0.11 -22.74 -57.53
C ARG A 5 -0.73 -21.99 -56.35
N VAL A 6 0.11 -21.30 -55.58
CA VAL A 6 -0.23 -20.50 -54.41
C VAL A 6 0.09 -19.04 -54.73
N ARG A 7 -0.86 -18.13 -54.49
CA ARG A 7 -0.61 -16.68 -54.54
C ARG A 7 -0.18 -16.18 -53.18
N TYR A 8 0.89 -15.39 -53.15
CA TYR A 8 1.26 -14.60 -51.97
C TYR A 8 1.60 -13.18 -52.39
N TYR A 9 1.46 -12.24 -51.46
CA TYR A 9 1.76 -10.83 -51.69
C TYR A 9 3.20 -10.55 -51.28
N SER A 10 4.05 -10.15 -52.23
CA SER A 10 5.46 -9.86 -51.97
C SER A 10 5.62 -8.44 -51.45
N VAL A 11 6.04 -8.30 -50.19
CA VAL A 11 6.18 -6.98 -49.53
C VAL A 11 7.30 -6.15 -50.17
N GLU A 12 8.35 -6.80 -50.69
CA GLU A 12 9.46 -6.11 -51.37
C GLU A 12 9.07 -5.50 -52.72
N ARG A 13 8.13 -6.12 -53.42
CA ARG A 13 7.71 -5.68 -54.76
C ARG A 13 6.32 -5.05 -54.79
N SER A 14 5.59 -5.09 -53.68
CA SER A 14 4.22 -4.61 -53.55
C SER A 14 3.28 -5.17 -54.63
N ASP A 15 3.47 -6.44 -54.99
CA ASP A 15 2.70 -7.12 -56.04
C ASP A 15 2.39 -8.58 -55.66
N TRP A 16 1.39 -9.15 -56.33
CA TRP A 16 0.94 -10.54 -56.14
C TRP A 16 1.76 -11.50 -56.99
N GLU A 17 2.44 -12.45 -56.36
CA GLU A 17 3.26 -13.45 -57.04
C GLU A 17 2.66 -14.86 -56.91
N GLU A 18 2.93 -15.72 -57.90
CA GLU A 18 2.46 -17.11 -57.95
C GLU A 18 3.63 -18.10 -57.91
N ILE A 19 3.59 -19.05 -56.97
CA ILE A 19 4.57 -20.14 -56.88
C ILE A 19 3.88 -21.51 -56.96
N PRO A 20 4.54 -22.55 -57.52
CA PRO A 20 3.98 -23.90 -57.56
C PRO A 20 3.72 -24.46 -56.16
N LEU A 21 2.58 -25.16 -56.01
CA LEU A 21 2.15 -25.79 -54.75
C LEU A 21 3.19 -26.80 -54.25
N SER A 22 3.88 -27.49 -55.16
CA SER A 22 4.92 -28.49 -54.85
C SER A 22 6.17 -27.93 -54.15
N VAL A 23 6.36 -26.61 -54.17
CA VAL A 23 7.51 -25.93 -53.53
C VAL A 23 7.16 -25.46 -52.11
N VAL A 24 5.86 -25.41 -51.76
CA VAL A 24 5.40 -24.91 -50.46
C VAL A 24 5.09 -26.07 -49.51
N ASP A 25 5.86 -26.19 -48.44
CA ASP A 25 5.63 -27.19 -47.40
C ASP A 25 4.54 -26.72 -46.41
N PHE A 26 3.28 -26.92 -46.80
CA PHE A 26 2.13 -26.69 -45.93
C PHE A 26 2.09 -27.64 -44.74
N GLY A 27 2.73 -28.82 -44.85
CA GLY A 27 2.84 -29.77 -43.75
C GLY A 27 3.76 -29.27 -42.65
N ALA A 28 4.86 -28.61 -43.00
CA ALA A 28 5.72 -27.89 -42.06
C ALA A 28 5.00 -26.69 -41.43
N THR A 29 4.28 -25.91 -42.24
CA THR A 29 3.53 -24.73 -41.73
C THR A 29 2.43 -25.15 -40.74
N LYS A 30 1.68 -26.21 -41.05
CA LYS A 30 0.62 -26.73 -40.18
C LYS A 30 1.18 -27.31 -38.89
N ARG A 31 2.31 -28.02 -38.94
CA ARG A 31 3.01 -28.51 -37.75
C ARG A 31 3.52 -27.37 -36.87
N GLY A 32 4.12 -26.33 -37.46
CA GLY A 32 4.54 -25.13 -36.73
C GLY A 32 3.37 -24.44 -36.02
N GLN A 33 2.23 -24.28 -36.70
CA GLN A 33 1.01 -23.71 -36.10
C GLN A 33 0.40 -24.58 -35.00
N GLU A 34 0.46 -25.91 -35.13
CA GLU A 34 -0.01 -26.85 -34.10
C GLU A 34 0.92 -26.85 -32.89
N GLU A 35 2.23 -26.78 -33.11
CA GLU A 35 3.25 -26.67 -32.06
C GLU A 35 3.13 -25.34 -31.30
N GLU A 36 3.01 -24.20 -32.00
CA GLU A 36 2.78 -22.88 -31.41
C GLU A 36 1.51 -22.85 -30.56
N LYS A 37 0.38 -23.33 -31.09
CA LYS A 37 -0.87 -23.41 -30.33
C LYS A 37 -0.73 -24.31 -29.10
N SER A 38 0.00 -25.42 -29.21
CA SER A 38 0.24 -26.33 -28.08
C SER A 38 1.16 -25.71 -27.02
N ALA A 39 2.12 -24.87 -27.44
CA ALA A 39 3.03 -24.17 -26.55
C ALA A 39 2.28 -23.04 -25.83
N GLU A 40 1.50 -22.25 -26.56
CA GLU A 40 0.68 -21.17 -26.03
C GLU A 40 -0.40 -21.69 -25.07
N SER A 41 -1.03 -22.83 -25.38
CA SER A 41 -1.98 -23.47 -24.47
C SER A 41 -1.32 -23.97 -23.19
N LYS A 42 -0.10 -24.54 -23.28
CA LYS A 42 0.67 -24.97 -22.11
C LYS A 42 1.12 -23.78 -21.26
N GLU A 43 1.50 -22.68 -21.88
CA GLU A 43 1.90 -21.45 -21.18
C GLU A 43 0.71 -20.80 -20.46
N LEU A 44 -0.47 -20.75 -21.10
CA LEU A 44 -1.72 -20.32 -20.48
C LEU A 44 -2.15 -21.23 -19.33
N GLU A 45 -2.01 -22.55 -19.48
CA GLU A 45 -2.26 -23.51 -18.41
C GLU A 45 -1.28 -23.32 -17.25
N GLN A 46 0.01 -23.16 -17.52
CA GLN A 46 1.02 -22.87 -16.51
C GLN A 46 0.77 -21.54 -15.80
N ALA A 47 0.38 -20.49 -16.52
CA ALA A 47 0.02 -19.20 -15.93
C ALA A 47 -1.21 -19.34 -15.01
N ARG A 48 -2.24 -20.06 -15.46
CA ARG A 48 -3.44 -20.36 -14.64
C ARG A 48 -3.10 -21.22 -13.43
N GLU A 49 -2.19 -22.18 -13.57
CA GLU A 49 -1.77 -23.07 -12.48
C GLU A 49 -0.91 -22.31 -11.47
N LEU A 50 -0.02 -21.42 -11.91
CA LEU A 50 0.73 -20.50 -11.04
C LEU A 50 -0.18 -19.51 -10.31
N ASP A 51 -1.22 -19.00 -10.96
CA ASP A 51 -2.21 -18.12 -10.32
C ASP A 51 -3.08 -18.89 -9.33
N LYS A 52 -3.47 -20.12 -9.68
CA LYS A 52 -4.21 -21.02 -8.79
C LYS A 52 -3.36 -21.45 -7.59
N GLU A 53 -2.09 -21.81 -7.78
CA GLU A 53 -1.16 -22.10 -6.69
C GLU A 53 -0.90 -20.87 -5.82
N ARG A 54 -0.78 -19.67 -6.40
CA ARG A 54 -0.70 -18.42 -5.61
C ARG A 54 -1.96 -18.20 -4.78
N PHE A 55 -3.13 -18.46 -5.34
CA PHE A 55 -4.42 -18.33 -4.66
C PHE A 55 -4.66 -19.43 -3.61
N GLU A 56 -4.24 -20.66 -3.87
CA GLU A 56 -4.35 -21.80 -2.93
C GLU A 56 -3.28 -21.73 -1.84
N ARG A 57 -2.10 -21.17 -2.10
CA ARG A 57 -1.10 -20.86 -1.05
C ARG A 57 -1.57 -19.74 -0.12
N LEU A 58 -2.43 -18.83 -0.60
CA LEU A 58 -3.15 -17.88 0.26
C LEU A 58 -4.19 -18.58 1.15
N ALA A 59 -4.56 -19.84 0.86
CA ALA A 59 -5.39 -20.68 1.73
C ALA A 59 -4.59 -21.38 2.84
N ASP A 60 -3.38 -20.91 3.16
CA ASP A 60 -2.71 -21.12 4.45
C ASP A 60 -3.36 -20.23 5.53
N THR A 61 -4.70 -20.25 5.58
CA THR A 61 -5.51 -19.31 6.33
C THR A 61 -5.25 -19.51 7.81
N GLY A 62 -4.65 -18.51 8.47
CA GLY A 62 -4.46 -18.52 9.92
C GLY A 62 -5.81 -18.38 10.64
N PHE A 63 -5.80 -17.76 11.82
CA PHE A 63 -7.00 -17.72 12.66
C PHE A 63 -8.13 -16.91 11.99
N GLU A 64 -9.32 -17.49 11.83
CA GLU A 64 -10.50 -16.79 11.31
C GLU A 64 -11.08 -15.86 12.38
N ILE A 65 -11.12 -14.56 12.10
CA ILE A 65 -11.59 -13.54 13.05
C ILE A 65 -13.00 -13.02 12.74
N ALA A 66 -13.45 -13.22 11.50
CA ALA A 66 -14.78 -12.93 10.99
C ALA A 66 -14.99 -13.74 9.70
N PRO A 67 -16.23 -14.00 9.25
CA PRO A 67 -16.48 -14.80 8.05
C PRO A 67 -15.66 -14.35 6.84
N GLY A 68 -14.73 -15.20 6.40
CA GLY A 68 -13.85 -14.93 5.26
C GLY A 68 -12.64 -14.02 5.55
N PHE A 69 -12.44 -13.58 6.80
CA PHE A 69 -11.30 -12.79 7.23
C PHE A 69 -10.40 -13.58 8.18
N HIS A 70 -9.16 -13.80 7.74
CA HIS A 70 -8.18 -14.59 8.48
C HIS A 70 -6.96 -13.73 8.82
N LEU A 71 -6.36 -14.00 9.98
CA LEU A 71 -5.04 -13.49 10.32
C LEU A 71 -3.95 -14.32 9.62
N PRO A 72 -2.79 -13.72 9.29
CA PRO A 72 -1.60 -14.48 8.92
C PRO A 72 -1.15 -15.41 10.06
N LYS A 73 -0.42 -16.48 9.72
CA LYS A 73 0.17 -17.37 10.74
C LYS A 73 1.37 -16.77 11.46
N GLU A 74 2.02 -15.78 10.85
CA GLU A 74 3.18 -15.12 11.45
C GLU A 74 2.80 -14.28 12.65
N GLU A 75 3.77 -14.06 13.54
CA GLU A 75 3.62 -13.11 14.63
C GLU A 75 3.47 -11.68 14.11
N GLY A 76 2.70 -10.89 14.85
CA GLY A 76 2.48 -9.50 14.53
C GLY A 76 1.29 -8.88 15.23
N VAL A 77 1.12 -7.60 14.96
CA VAL A 77 -0.07 -6.84 15.35
C VAL A 77 -0.89 -6.57 14.11
N PHE A 78 -2.18 -6.86 14.19
CA PHE A 78 -3.12 -6.68 13.10
C PHE A 78 -4.30 -5.85 13.58
N ALA A 79 -4.84 -5.00 12.72
CA ALA A 79 -6.09 -4.30 12.95
C ALA A 79 -7.16 -4.81 11.99
N PHE A 80 -8.40 -4.87 12.45
CA PHE A 80 -9.58 -5.14 11.65
C PHE A 80 -10.55 -3.98 11.78
N ASP A 81 -10.88 -3.36 10.66
CA ASP A 81 -11.75 -2.19 10.57
C ASP A 81 -13.19 -2.54 10.12
N GLY A 82 -13.50 -3.83 10.00
CA GLY A 82 -14.77 -4.33 9.47
C GLY A 82 -14.75 -4.61 7.96
N MET A 83 -13.78 -4.07 7.23
CA MET A 83 -13.64 -4.26 5.78
C MET A 83 -12.39 -5.04 5.39
N ARG A 84 -11.32 -4.93 6.19
CA ARG A 84 -10.03 -5.54 5.89
C ARG A 84 -9.21 -5.80 7.14
N VAL A 85 -8.29 -6.75 7.03
CA VAL A 85 -7.21 -6.98 7.99
C VAL A 85 -6.00 -6.15 7.56
N ILE A 86 -5.46 -5.38 8.48
CA ILE A 86 -4.34 -4.46 8.26
C ILE A 86 -3.18 -4.93 9.12
N ARG A 87 -2.05 -5.30 8.51
CA ARG A 87 -0.81 -5.53 9.26
C ARG A 87 -0.25 -4.21 9.75
N MET A 88 -0.10 -4.09 11.06
CA MET A 88 0.47 -2.91 11.68
C MET A 88 1.97 -2.82 11.42
N VAL A 89 2.48 -1.61 11.27
CA VAL A 89 3.92 -1.34 11.14
C VAL A 89 4.48 -1.01 12.51
N GLN A 90 5.62 -1.62 12.84
CA GLN A 90 6.36 -1.32 14.07
C GLN A 90 7.22 -0.07 13.86
N SER A 91 7.17 0.83 14.82
CA SER A 91 7.96 2.05 14.89
C SER A 91 8.72 2.08 16.22
N SER A 92 9.91 2.66 16.24
CA SER A 92 10.70 2.80 17.47
C SER A 92 10.65 4.25 17.98
N GLY A 93 10.36 4.41 19.26
CA GLY A 93 10.26 5.70 19.94
C GLY A 93 11.60 6.21 20.45
N GLU A 94 11.88 7.49 20.23
CA GLU A 94 13.11 8.14 20.70
C GLU A 94 12.86 8.97 21.95
N VAL A 95 13.74 8.82 22.95
CA VAL A 95 13.71 9.64 24.16
C VAL A 95 14.48 10.94 23.93
N VAL A 96 13.78 12.07 23.90
CA VAL A 96 14.38 13.39 23.71
C VAL A 96 14.15 14.30 24.92
N THR A 97 15.09 15.20 25.19
CA THR A 97 14.90 16.22 26.22
C THR A 97 13.83 17.23 25.81
N ASP A 98 12.90 17.55 26.71
CA ASP A 98 11.95 18.62 26.47
C ASP A 98 12.65 19.99 26.60
N LYS A 99 13.11 20.51 25.47
CA LYS A 99 13.82 21.80 25.39
C LYS A 99 12.99 22.96 25.93
N LYS A 100 11.66 22.94 25.73
CA LYS A 100 10.75 23.99 26.24
C LYS A 100 10.69 23.96 27.76
N ARG A 101 10.57 22.77 28.36
CA ARG A 101 10.60 22.60 29.81
C ARG A 101 11.95 23.02 30.37
N ARG A 102 13.05 22.61 29.74
CA ARG A 102 14.42 22.96 30.16
C ARG A 102 14.66 24.47 30.16
N ALA A 103 14.25 25.17 29.10
CA ALA A 103 14.35 26.62 29.02
C ALA A 103 13.52 27.31 30.12
N LEU A 104 12.28 26.85 30.35
CA LEU A 104 11.43 27.37 31.41
C LEU A 104 12.05 27.18 32.80
N SER A 105 12.67 26.02 33.06
CA SER A 105 13.36 25.77 34.33
C SER A 105 14.52 26.73 34.58
N MET A 106 15.19 27.22 33.54
CA MET A 106 16.31 28.17 33.67
C MET A 106 15.86 29.61 33.93
N ALA A 107 14.62 29.97 33.54
CA ALA A 107 14.12 31.34 33.61
C ALA A 107 13.39 31.69 34.93
N LEU A 108 13.11 30.70 35.78
CA LEU A 108 12.32 30.89 37.01
C LEU A 108 13.22 30.87 38.26
N PRO A 109 13.13 31.85 39.18
CA PRO A 109 13.91 31.89 40.42
C PRO A 109 13.37 30.99 41.55
N GLY A 110 12.45 30.07 41.24
CA GLY A 110 11.78 29.18 42.21
C GLY A 110 12.42 27.79 42.34
N PRO A 111 11.83 26.88 43.15
CA PRO A 111 12.30 25.51 43.25
C PRO A 111 12.30 24.84 41.87
N LEU A 112 13.41 24.15 41.56
CA LEU A 112 13.66 23.57 40.22
C LEU A 112 12.47 22.73 39.76
N LEU A 113 11.90 23.08 38.60
CA LEU A 113 10.94 22.22 37.92
C LEU A 113 11.62 20.90 37.56
N LYS A 114 10.92 19.78 37.76
CA LYS A 114 11.40 18.46 37.33
C LYS A 114 11.81 18.46 35.86
N ASN A 115 12.90 17.74 35.59
CA ASN A 115 13.36 17.44 34.25
C ASN A 115 12.28 16.65 33.52
N ARG A 116 12.11 16.93 32.22
CA ARG A 116 11.15 16.23 31.38
C ARG A 116 11.83 15.77 30.12
N ALA A 117 11.69 14.48 29.83
CA ALA A 117 11.93 13.90 28.52
C ALA A 117 10.59 13.55 27.85
N LEU A 118 10.63 13.40 26.54
CA LEU A 118 9.51 13.01 25.70
C LEU A 118 9.92 11.74 24.97
N VAL A 119 9.00 10.78 24.85
CA VAL A 119 9.14 9.71 23.86
C VAL A 119 8.45 10.17 22.58
N VAL A 120 9.18 10.15 21.48
CA VAL A 120 8.76 10.77 20.22
C VAL A 120 8.88 9.77 19.08
N LEU A 121 7.86 9.73 18.24
CA LEU A 121 7.87 9.04 16.95
C LEU A 121 8.17 10.05 15.84
N PRO A 122 8.97 9.68 14.83
CA PRO A 122 9.20 10.52 13.67
C PRO A 122 7.94 10.66 12.81
N GLY A 123 7.89 11.75 12.05
CA GLY A 123 6.83 12.04 11.09
C GLY A 123 5.59 12.69 11.73
N ALA A 124 4.87 13.45 10.91
CA ALA A 124 3.64 14.14 11.32
C ALA A 124 2.45 13.20 11.54
N LYS A 125 2.44 12.07 10.84
CA LYS A 125 1.35 11.08 10.82
C LYS A 125 1.91 9.66 10.75
N ALA A 126 1.17 8.71 11.29
CA ALA A 126 1.43 7.29 11.12
C ALA A 126 1.21 6.87 9.67
N ALA A 127 2.00 5.90 9.20
CA ALA A 127 1.82 5.30 7.88
C ALA A 127 0.48 4.54 7.77
N VAL A 128 0.08 3.86 8.84
CA VAL A 128 -1.18 3.10 8.88
C VAL A 128 -2.35 4.01 9.19
N ARG A 129 -3.36 4.02 8.31
CA ARG A 129 -4.61 4.77 8.47
C ARG A 129 -5.80 3.82 8.58
N ILE A 130 -6.61 4.01 9.60
CA ILE A 130 -7.77 3.18 9.90
C ILE A 130 -9.03 4.06 9.87
N SER A 131 -10.03 3.66 9.08
CA SER A 131 -11.25 4.44 8.89
C SER A 131 -12.28 4.21 10.00
N ALA A 132 -12.31 3.01 10.58
CA ALA A 132 -13.21 2.67 11.68
C ALA A 132 -12.78 3.39 12.97
N VAL A 133 -13.71 4.05 13.63
CA VAL A 133 -13.47 4.72 14.92
C VAL A 133 -13.38 3.74 16.10
N GLN A 134 -13.77 2.48 15.92
CA GLN A 134 -13.66 1.45 16.95
C GLN A 134 -13.06 0.17 16.34
N PRO A 135 -11.79 0.21 15.91
CA PRO A 135 -11.13 -0.95 15.31
C PRO A 135 -10.91 -2.05 16.35
N THR A 136 -10.86 -3.29 15.88
CA THR A 136 -10.45 -4.43 16.70
C THR A 136 -9.00 -4.75 16.36
N PHE A 137 -8.14 -4.89 17.36
CA PHE A 137 -6.75 -5.29 17.17
C PHE A 137 -6.54 -6.73 17.59
N TYR A 138 -5.62 -7.39 16.92
CA TYR A 138 -5.18 -8.75 17.21
C TYR A 138 -3.68 -8.72 17.41
N VAL A 139 -3.23 -9.19 18.56
CA VAL A 139 -1.81 -9.35 18.90
C VAL A 139 -1.51 -10.84 18.91
N GLN A 140 -0.76 -11.27 17.91
CA GLN A 140 -0.32 -12.65 17.71
C GLN A 140 1.16 -12.73 18.07
N SER A 141 1.48 -13.31 19.22
CA SER A 141 2.84 -13.40 19.76
C SER A 141 2.98 -14.58 20.71
N ALA A 142 4.05 -15.36 20.58
CA ALA A 142 4.32 -16.52 21.43
C ALA A 142 4.50 -16.14 22.91
N ASP A 143 5.01 -14.95 23.21
CA ASP A 143 5.21 -14.44 24.58
C ASP A 143 3.95 -13.86 25.24
N GLY A 144 2.83 -13.82 24.49
CA GLY A 144 1.55 -13.33 24.95
C GLY A 144 1.53 -11.87 25.38
N TRP A 145 2.41 -11.00 24.84
CA TRP A 145 2.47 -9.60 25.26
C TRP A 145 1.16 -8.82 25.05
N GLY A 146 0.25 -9.31 24.22
CA GLY A 146 -1.11 -8.77 24.07
C GLY A 146 -1.86 -8.60 25.40
N ALA A 147 -1.57 -9.42 26.42
CA ALA A 147 -2.11 -9.26 27.77
C ALA A 147 -1.69 -7.93 28.44
N ARG A 148 -0.52 -7.40 28.05
CA ARG A 148 0.13 -6.19 28.58
C ARG A 148 0.07 -5.01 27.60
N ALA A 149 -0.64 -5.16 26.49
CA ALA A 149 -0.76 -4.12 25.48
C ALA A 149 -1.53 -2.91 26.01
N ALA A 150 -1.00 -1.71 25.80
CA ALA A 150 -1.64 -0.43 26.08
C ALA A 150 -1.96 0.31 24.79
N LEU A 151 -3.15 0.90 24.71
CA LEU A 151 -3.54 1.81 23.65
C LEU A 151 -3.33 3.25 24.10
N ILE A 152 -2.53 4.01 23.36
CA ILE A 152 -2.04 5.32 23.77
C ILE A 152 -2.39 6.36 22.70
N PRO A 153 -3.03 7.48 23.06
CA PRO A 153 -3.20 8.61 22.17
C PRO A 153 -1.86 9.32 21.99
N VAL A 154 -1.53 9.63 20.74
CA VAL A 154 -0.26 10.26 20.37
C VAL A 154 -0.52 11.71 20.00
N LYS A 155 0.29 12.62 20.55
CA LYS A 155 0.15 14.06 20.30
C LYS A 155 0.92 14.46 19.07
N SER A 156 0.22 14.78 17.99
CA SER A 156 0.83 15.22 16.73
C SER A 156 1.45 16.60 16.84
N GLY A 157 2.66 16.72 16.31
CA GLY A 157 3.35 17.96 15.97
C GLY A 157 3.56 18.07 14.47
N LYS A 158 4.36 19.07 14.04
CA LYS A 158 4.63 19.31 12.61
C LYS A 158 5.48 18.22 11.96
N GLU A 159 6.46 17.69 12.68
CA GLU A 159 7.46 16.74 12.16
C GLU A 159 7.59 15.49 13.03
N SER A 160 6.90 15.47 14.17
CA SER A 160 7.04 14.41 15.16
C SER A 160 5.76 14.25 15.96
N ARG A 161 5.61 13.10 16.60
CA ARG A 161 4.43 12.72 17.37
C ARG A 161 4.86 12.24 18.75
N VAL A 162 4.26 12.77 19.83
CA VAL A 162 4.67 12.48 21.21
C VAL A 162 3.79 11.40 21.82
N LEU A 163 4.40 10.28 22.22
CA LEU A 163 3.75 9.13 22.86
C LEU A 163 3.50 9.36 24.36
N GLU A 164 4.55 9.77 25.07
CA GLU A 164 4.54 9.93 26.52
C GLU A 164 5.54 10.99 26.97
N LYS A 165 5.47 11.32 28.27
CA LYS A 165 6.40 12.22 28.93
C LYS A 165 7.03 11.50 30.11
N ILE A 166 8.34 11.58 30.25
CA ILE A 166 9.07 11.03 31.38
C ILE A 166 9.48 12.18 32.29
N GLN A 167 9.13 12.13 33.57
CA GLN A 167 9.49 13.14 34.57
C GLN A 167 10.48 12.59 35.60
N SER A 168 11.59 13.29 35.81
CA SER A 168 12.64 12.89 36.75
C SER A 168 13.21 14.08 37.54
N GLY A 169 13.84 13.79 38.69
CA GLY A 169 14.52 14.78 39.53
C GLY A 169 13.75 15.24 40.78
N LEU A 170 14.45 16.02 41.61
CA LEU A 170 13.92 16.67 42.80
C LEU A 170 13.18 17.95 42.39
N GLY A 171 11.97 18.15 42.91
CA GLY A 171 11.11 19.30 42.56
C GLY A 171 9.63 19.01 42.80
N ALA A 172 8.78 20.01 42.65
CA ALA A 172 7.33 19.85 42.82
C ALA A 172 6.70 19.00 41.68
N GLY A 173 5.79 18.08 42.04
CA GLY A 173 5.04 17.21 41.11
C GLY A 173 5.36 15.72 41.23
N LYS A 174 4.65 14.85 40.49
CA LYS A 174 4.91 13.40 40.46
C LYS A 174 6.11 13.08 39.55
N SER A 175 6.90 12.07 39.90
CA SER A 175 7.94 11.51 39.01
C SER A 175 7.37 10.30 38.27
N GLY A 176 8.03 9.89 37.19
CA GLY A 176 7.67 8.69 36.44
C GLY A 176 7.16 9.00 35.04
N GLU A 177 6.53 7.99 34.44
CA GLU A 177 6.03 8.05 33.07
C GLU A 177 4.59 8.55 33.07
N LEU A 178 4.35 9.60 32.29
CA LEU A 178 3.05 10.25 32.14
C LEU A 178 2.49 9.91 30.76
N ARG A 179 1.55 8.97 30.76
CA ARG A 179 0.80 8.49 29.60
C ARG A 179 -0.70 8.62 29.86
N ALA A 180 -1.48 8.80 28.80
CA ALA A 180 -2.94 8.83 28.87
C ALA A 180 -3.51 7.56 28.23
N ALA A 181 -3.17 6.39 28.77
CA ALA A 181 -3.62 5.11 28.20
C ALA A 181 -5.16 5.04 28.18
N LEU A 182 -5.70 4.63 27.04
CA LEU A 182 -7.13 4.43 26.86
C LEU A 182 -7.55 3.08 27.43
N ALA A 183 -8.80 3.03 27.93
CA ALA A 183 -9.40 1.78 28.34
C ALA A 183 -9.59 0.87 27.12
N THR A 184 -9.14 -0.38 27.25
CA THR A 184 -9.17 -1.39 26.20
C THR A 184 -9.71 -2.69 26.79
N GLU A 185 -10.75 -3.22 26.17
CA GLU A 185 -11.24 -4.57 26.42
C GLU A 185 -10.24 -5.57 25.84
N ARG A 186 -9.95 -6.64 26.57
CA ARG A 186 -8.94 -7.64 26.20
C ARG A 186 -9.49 -9.03 26.41
N GLU A 187 -9.29 -9.88 25.41
CA GLU A 187 -9.74 -11.26 25.42
C GLU A 187 -8.67 -12.13 24.77
N GLN A 188 -8.29 -13.23 25.42
CA GLN A 188 -7.44 -14.23 24.79
C GLN A 188 -8.32 -15.21 24.02
N ILE A 189 -8.22 -15.20 22.70
CA ILE A 189 -9.10 -15.99 21.82
C ILE A 189 -8.43 -17.27 21.32
N ALA A 190 -7.09 -17.34 21.40
CA ALA A 190 -6.31 -18.56 21.22
C ALA A 190 -4.97 -18.46 21.97
N SER A 191 -4.19 -19.54 22.00
CA SER A 191 -2.83 -19.50 22.54
C SER A 191 -1.99 -18.47 21.78
N GLY A 192 -1.38 -17.52 22.50
CA GLY A 192 -0.60 -16.44 21.90
C GLY A 192 -1.39 -15.40 21.09
N LEU A 193 -2.73 -15.45 21.08
CA LEU A 193 -3.59 -14.55 20.31
C LEU A 193 -4.55 -13.77 21.21
N PHE A 194 -4.34 -12.46 21.28
CA PHE A 194 -5.17 -11.54 22.04
C PHE A 194 -5.96 -10.62 21.12
N LYS A 195 -7.26 -10.53 21.37
CA LYS A 195 -8.17 -9.55 20.79
C LYS A 195 -8.25 -8.34 21.72
N LEU A 196 -8.02 -7.16 21.18
CA LEU A 196 -8.04 -5.89 21.90
C LEU A 196 -9.04 -4.95 21.24
N LYS A 197 -9.92 -4.33 22.03
CA LYS A 197 -10.91 -3.38 21.51
C LYS A 197 -10.94 -2.11 22.37
N PRO A 198 -10.90 -0.90 21.77
CA PRO A 198 -11.11 0.33 22.53
C PRO A 198 -12.48 0.29 23.21
N ALA A 199 -12.52 0.58 24.52
CA ALA A 199 -13.77 0.58 25.29
C ALA A 199 -14.74 1.69 24.85
N GLN A 200 -14.22 2.74 24.20
CA GLN A 200 -15.01 3.82 23.60
C GLN A 200 -14.52 4.08 22.17
N PRO A 201 -15.39 4.62 21.28
CA PRO A 201 -14.95 5.07 19.97
C PRO A 201 -13.79 6.07 20.08
N LEU A 202 -12.75 5.83 19.29
CA LEU A 202 -11.59 6.70 19.19
C LEU A 202 -11.96 7.98 18.46
N ALA A 203 -11.45 9.11 18.96
CA ALA A 203 -11.51 10.37 18.24
C ALA A 203 -10.61 10.33 17.00
N LEU A 204 -10.80 11.28 16.09
CA LEU A 204 -9.86 11.47 15.00
C LEU A 204 -8.50 11.91 15.57
N GLY A 205 -7.43 11.27 15.12
CA GLY A 205 -6.09 11.52 15.66
C GLY A 205 -5.12 10.37 15.48
N GLU A 206 -3.98 10.48 16.15
CA GLU A 206 -2.89 9.50 16.12
C GLU A 206 -2.89 8.68 17.40
N TYR A 207 -2.58 7.40 17.27
CA TYR A 207 -2.62 6.41 18.34
C TYR A 207 -1.46 5.42 18.17
N ALA A 208 -1.13 4.70 19.24
CA ALA A 208 -0.20 3.59 19.19
C ALA A 208 -0.61 2.48 20.16
N LEU A 209 -0.34 1.23 19.76
CA LEU A 209 -0.27 0.09 20.66
C LEU A 209 1.17 -0.14 21.08
N ALA A 210 1.39 -0.48 22.34
CA ALA A 210 2.71 -0.78 22.87
C ALA A 210 2.60 -1.73 24.06
N GLU A 211 3.62 -2.53 24.28
CA GLU A 211 3.71 -3.38 25.47
C GLU A 211 4.06 -2.55 26.72
N LEU A 212 3.46 -2.90 27.86
CA LEU A 212 3.92 -2.47 29.17
C LEU A 212 4.81 -3.55 29.81
N ILE A 213 6.06 -3.20 30.10
CA ILE A 213 7.04 -4.04 30.78
C ILE A 213 7.30 -3.44 32.16
N GLN A 214 6.85 -4.11 33.22
CA GLN A 214 6.94 -3.59 34.60
C GLN A 214 6.38 -2.15 34.73
N GLU A 215 5.18 -1.92 34.18
CA GLU A 215 4.52 -0.61 34.09
C GLU A 215 5.22 0.44 33.21
N LYS A 216 6.36 0.09 32.59
CA LYS A 216 7.07 0.96 31.67
C LYS A 216 6.71 0.69 30.22
N LEU A 217 6.67 1.72 29.40
CA LEU A 217 6.40 1.55 27.98
C LEU A 217 7.58 0.93 27.25
N ASN A 218 7.34 -0.12 26.48
CA ASN A 218 8.27 -0.53 25.44
C ASN A 218 8.29 0.54 24.33
N LEU A 219 9.47 0.93 23.89
CA LEU A 219 9.64 1.98 22.87
C LEU A 219 9.36 1.45 21.46
N ASP A 220 9.31 0.15 21.27
CA ASP A 220 8.83 -0.45 20.04
C ASP A 220 7.29 -0.53 20.07
N VAL A 221 6.67 0.26 19.19
CA VAL A 221 5.23 0.50 19.19
C VAL A 221 4.63 0.26 17.81
N TRP A 222 3.31 0.11 17.74
CA TRP A 222 2.55 -0.01 16.49
C TRP A 222 1.61 1.18 16.38
N ASP A 223 2.02 2.18 15.61
CA ASP A 223 1.31 3.46 15.47
C ASP A 223 0.35 3.47 14.27
N PHE A 224 -0.74 4.19 14.44
CA PHE A 224 -1.78 4.38 13.42
C PHE A 224 -2.47 5.73 13.64
N GLY A 225 -3.29 6.13 12.68
CA GLY A 225 -4.29 7.15 12.99
C GLY A 225 -5.66 6.85 12.44
N ILE A 226 -6.62 7.52 13.06
CA ILE A 226 -8.04 7.47 12.76
C ILE A 226 -8.39 8.73 11.97
N ASP A 227 -8.71 8.58 10.68
CA ASP A 227 -9.16 9.69 9.82
C ASP A 227 -10.70 9.81 9.77
N GLY A 228 -11.41 8.82 10.31
CA GLY A 228 -12.86 8.68 10.15
C GLY A 228 -13.22 8.07 8.80
N ALA A 229 -14.49 7.72 8.61
CA ALA A 229 -14.96 7.23 7.32
C ALA A 229 -14.67 8.28 6.23
N PRO A 230 -14.21 7.87 5.02
CA PRO A 230 -14.04 8.81 3.93
C PRO A 230 -15.34 9.58 3.75
N LYS A 231 -15.27 10.92 3.80
CA LYS A 231 -16.41 11.78 3.50
C LYS A 231 -16.91 11.33 2.14
N ALA A 232 -18.14 10.81 2.06
CA ALA A 232 -18.69 10.23 0.83
C ALA A 232 -18.37 11.15 -0.34
N ALA A 233 -17.50 10.68 -1.24
CA ALA A 233 -17.31 11.37 -2.51
C ALA A 233 -18.69 11.44 -3.16
N LYS A 234 -19.07 12.63 -3.61
CA LYS A 234 -20.31 12.82 -4.37
C LYS A 234 -20.33 11.75 -5.46
N PRO A 235 -21.40 10.94 -5.59
CA PRO A 235 -21.46 9.92 -6.63
C PRO A 235 -21.09 10.58 -7.96
N PRO A 236 -20.20 9.99 -8.78
CA PRO A 236 -19.97 10.50 -10.11
C PRO A 236 -21.34 10.55 -10.80
N GLU A 237 -21.66 11.73 -11.33
CA GLU A 237 -22.85 11.91 -12.16
C GLU A 237 -22.77 10.86 -13.26
N VAL A 238 -23.74 9.94 -13.27
CA VAL A 238 -23.78 8.81 -14.21
C VAL A 238 -24.02 9.39 -15.61
N GLY A 239 -22.94 9.74 -16.28
CA GLY A 239 -22.91 9.95 -17.71
C GLY A 239 -22.69 8.59 -18.37
N ASP A 240 -23.67 8.13 -19.14
CA ASP A 240 -23.57 6.93 -19.97
C ASP A 240 -22.33 7.00 -20.88
N ARG A 241 -21.26 6.33 -20.47
CA ARG A 241 -20.17 5.85 -21.34
C ARG A 241 -19.24 4.91 -20.55
N PRO A 242 -18.94 3.71 -21.07
CA PRO A 242 -17.98 2.81 -20.42
C PRO A 242 -16.56 3.39 -20.52
N VAL A 243 -15.89 3.53 -19.38
CA VAL A 243 -14.47 3.85 -19.29
C VAL A 243 -13.64 2.57 -19.49
N PRO A 244 -12.72 2.49 -20.47
CA PRO A 244 -11.76 1.40 -20.54
C PRO A 244 -10.69 1.58 -19.45
N LEU A 245 -10.38 0.48 -18.76
CA LEU A 245 -9.32 0.38 -17.78
C LEU A 245 -7.96 0.59 -18.47
N SER A 246 -7.23 1.64 -18.12
CA SER A 246 -5.81 1.78 -18.47
C SER A 246 -4.99 1.72 -17.19
N GLU A 247 -4.20 0.65 -17.04
CA GLU A 247 -3.20 0.48 -15.99
C GLU A 247 -1.94 1.28 -16.35
N HIS A 248 -1.74 2.50 -15.84
CA HIS A 248 -0.40 3.10 -15.74
C HIS A 248 -0.28 3.85 -14.39
N ALA A 249 0.83 3.63 -13.69
CA ALA A 249 1.17 4.23 -12.40
C ALA A 249 1.61 5.71 -12.54
N PRO A 250 1.50 6.55 -11.49
CA PRO A 250 1.91 7.94 -11.55
C PRO A 250 3.44 8.04 -11.49
N GLY A 251 4.07 8.26 -12.65
CA GLY A 251 5.48 8.59 -12.77
C GLY A 251 5.67 10.06 -13.08
N ASP A 252 6.68 10.65 -12.42
CA ASP A 252 7.24 11.98 -12.67
C ASP A 252 7.40 12.30 -14.16
N VAL A 253 7.07 13.53 -14.54
CA VAL A 253 7.39 14.08 -15.87
C VAL A 253 8.57 15.04 -15.72
N PRO A 254 9.77 14.72 -16.21
CA PRO A 254 10.74 15.73 -16.55
C PRO A 254 10.33 16.42 -17.85
N ASP A 255 10.42 17.74 -17.81
CA ASP A 255 10.12 18.70 -18.88
C ASP A 255 10.76 18.28 -20.22
N GLN A 256 9.94 18.11 -21.27
CA GLN A 256 10.43 17.96 -22.65
C GLN A 256 9.90 19.08 -23.55
N PRO A 257 10.74 19.57 -24.48
CA PRO A 257 10.51 20.82 -25.19
C PRO A 257 9.49 20.67 -26.33
N LYS A 258 8.77 21.77 -26.57
CA LYS A 258 7.75 21.92 -27.61
C LYS A 258 8.26 21.52 -29.01
N PRO A 259 7.46 20.80 -29.83
CA PRO A 259 7.87 20.44 -31.18
C PRO A 259 7.89 21.66 -32.12
N SER A 260 9.03 21.80 -32.81
CA SER A 260 9.25 22.74 -33.90
C SER A 260 8.32 22.43 -35.09
N ARG A 261 7.76 23.48 -35.67
CA ARG A 261 6.79 23.45 -36.77
C ARG A 261 7.54 23.23 -38.09
N ALA A 262 7.40 22.06 -38.70
CA ALA A 262 7.93 21.81 -40.04
C ALA A 262 7.16 22.62 -41.12
N PRO A 263 7.82 23.11 -42.19
CA PRO A 263 7.17 23.93 -43.21
C PRO A 263 6.30 23.08 -44.17
N ARG A 264 5.20 23.67 -44.64
CA ARG A 264 4.32 23.09 -45.67
C ARG A 264 5.10 22.87 -46.98
N PRO A 265 4.85 21.78 -47.73
CA PRO A 265 5.40 21.64 -49.08
C PRO A 265 4.73 22.64 -50.03
N GLN A 266 5.53 23.32 -50.86
CA GLN A 266 5.07 24.19 -51.93
C GLN A 266 4.61 23.36 -53.15
N PRO A 267 3.65 23.86 -53.95
CA PRO A 267 3.18 23.14 -55.14
C PRO A 267 4.21 23.20 -56.29
N LEU A 268 4.29 22.10 -57.04
CA LEU A 268 5.15 21.95 -58.24
C LEU A 268 4.74 22.92 -59.37
N PRO A 269 5.70 23.39 -60.20
CA PRO A 269 5.40 24.24 -61.35
C PRO A 269 4.74 23.45 -62.51
N PRO A 270 3.93 24.11 -63.36
CA PRO A 270 3.26 23.46 -64.49
C PRO A 270 4.27 23.08 -65.59
N GLY A 271 4.09 21.88 -66.15
CA GLY A 271 4.85 21.38 -67.30
C GLY A 271 4.47 22.06 -68.63
N PRO A 272 5.32 21.95 -69.67
CA PRO A 272 5.13 22.65 -70.94
C PRO A 272 3.97 22.08 -71.79
N PRO A 273 3.38 22.90 -72.69
CA PRO A 273 2.13 22.59 -73.39
C PRO A 273 2.31 21.52 -74.50
N PRO A 274 1.21 20.89 -74.94
CA PRO A 274 1.24 19.84 -75.96
C PRO A 274 1.51 20.44 -77.35
N ASN A 275 2.31 19.75 -78.14
CA ASN A 275 2.57 20.10 -79.53
C ASN A 275 1.47 19.48 -80.41
N GLU A 276 0.79 20.33 -81.19
CA GLU A 276 -0.18 19.89 -82.20
C GLU A 276 0.53 19.19 -83.37
N ARG A 277 0.11 17.94 -83.66
CA ARG A 277 -0.06 17.38 -85.00
C ARG A 277 -0.71 15.99 -84.92
#